data_AF-A0ABC9T4J5-F1
#
_entry.id   AF-A0ABC9T4J5-F1
#
_cell.length_a   1.000
_cell.length_b   1.000
_cell.length_c   1.000
_cell.angle_alpha   90.00
_cell.angle_beta   90.00
_cell.angle_gamma   90.00
#
_symmetry.space_group_name_H-M   'P 1'
#
loop_
_entity.id
_entity.type
_entity.pdbx_description
1 polymer ?
#
loop_
_entity_poly.entity_id
_entity_poly.type
_entity_poly.pdbx_seq_one_letter_code
_entity_poly.pdbx_strand_id
1 'polypeptide(L)'
;MFQKALWLRTYQQSKYVVWLFWLVSFYTLSYYYYMTSIQQQQFLNDNKKWNYVYHYNFDLTLINPVTLLGIVLILLACTLIGWERQNNASDLLWSMPFKRSHLYITKWLFGICNIAAVVILNWGLFAIMKKLTFHNKYQVFSPFHSYFIYMLIVLIAIYTLALCIGTIAGNVISQGFLTAALFMFPMLIPALISGVIAVHSNIDFHENNGIMHRFLENIRISGPVEDFRIRFDYNPQSAYTDSDGVRHNEPNFTKIPSAKLLIAPIIHTIILLPLGMYLYVRSVNERNGSFLLYPNLQKIVIGLAVFFIGIVAGLVLRGDKSLLNFYIGFFGASTMSYFLLSKLLKWKFSWNAK
;
A
#
# COMPACT_ATOMS: atom_id res chain seq x y z
N MET A 1 -13.81 -22.23 -14.24
CA MET A 1 -13.74 -23.51 -13.49
C MET A 1 -12.48 -23.48 -12.63
N PHE A 2 -12.60 -23.68 -11.32
CA PHE A 2 -11.47 -23.70 -10.40
C PHE A 2 -10.59 -24.92 -10.68
N GLN A 3 -9.33 -24.69 -11.05
CA GLN A 3 -8.39 -25.77 -11.39
C GLN A 3 -7.47 -26.04 -10.21
N LYS A 4 -7.73 -27.15 -9.50
CA LYS A 4 -6.97 -27.56 -8.29
C LYS A 4 -5.46 -27.61 -8.55
N ALA A 5 -5.04 -28.07 -9.71
CA ALA A 5 -3.63 -28.16 -10.09
C ALA A 5 -2.94 -26.78 -10.14
N LEU A 6 -3.58 -25.77 -10.74
CA LEU A 6 -3.06 -24.40 -10.78
C LEU A 6 -2.95 -23.80 -9.38
N TRP A 7 -3.96 -24.03 -8.54
CA TRP A 7 -3.97 -23.53 -7.16
C TRP A 7 -2.82 -24.12 -6.35
N LEU A 8 -2.64 -25.44 -6.39
CA LEU A 8 -1.61 -26.14 -5.63
C LEU A 8 -0.20 -25.71 -6.05
N ARG A 9 0.03 -25.52 -7.35
CA ARG A 9 1.29 -24.97 -7.85
C ARG A 9 1.53 -23.54 -7.38
N THR A 10 0.51 -22.68 -7.50
CA THR A 10 0.57 -21.27 -7.05
C THR A 10 0.95 -21.21 -5.58
N TYR A 11 0.37 -22.09 -4.76
CA TYR A 11 0.73 -22.25 -3.36
C TYR A 11 2.17 -22.72 -3.17
N GLN A 12 2.60 -23.80 -3.83
CA GLN A 12 3.98 -24.32 -3.67
C GLN A 12 5.05 -23.27 -3.98
N GLN A 13 4.81 -22.45 -4.99
CA GLN A 13 5.71 -21.37 -5.40
C GLN A 13 5.74 -20.21 -4.42
N SER A 14 4.61 -19.86 -3.81
CA SER A 14 4.46 -18.67 -2.96
C SER A 14 4.38 -18.97 -1.46
N LYS A 15 4.46 -20.25 -1.05
CA LYS A 15 4.17 -20.71 0.32
C LYS A 15 4.87 -19.88 1.39
N TYR A 16 6.16 -19.59 1.22
CA TYR A 16 6.94 -18.86 2.23
C TYR A 16 6.48 -17.41 2.36
N VAL A 17 6.14 -16.75 1.25
CA VAL A 17 5.65 -15.37 1.27
C VAL A 17 4.22 -15.30 1.81
N VAL A 18 3.40 -16.32 1.55
CA VAL A 18 2.06 -16.43 2.14
C VAL A 18 2.17 -16.60 3.66
N TRP A 19 3.00 -17.52 4.15
CA TRP A 19 3.21 -17.67 5.59
C TRP A 19 3.78 -16.41 6.24
N LEU A 20 4.71 -15.73 5.57
CA LEU A 20 5.20 -14.42 6.00
C LEU A 20 4.05 -13.40 6.11
N PHE A 21 3.18 -13.31 5.10
CA PHE A 21 2.01 -12.42 5.11
C PHE A 21 1.09 -12.70 6.30
N TRP A 22 0.81 -13.96 6.60
CA TRP A 22 -0.01 -14.37 7.74
C TRP A 22 0.65 -13.97 9.07
N LEU A 23 1.93 -14.30 9.26
CA LEU A 23 2.67 -13.97 10.49
C LEU A 23 2.74 -12.47 10.73
N VAL A 24 3.08 -11.71 9.69
CA VAL A 24 3.13 -10.26 9.74
C VAL A 24 1.76 -9.65 10.05
N SER A 25 0.68 -10.21 9.52
CA SER A 25 -0.68 -9.75 9.81
C SER A 25 -1.05 -9.98 11.26
N PHE A 26 -0.80 -11.18 11.80
CA PHE A 26 -1.06 -11.44 13.22
C PHE A 26 -0.20 -10.58 14.14
N TYR A 27 1.06 -10.33 13.76
CA TYR A 27 1.96 -9.46 14.52
C TYR A 27 1.48 -8.01 14.57
N THR A 28 1.21 -7.42 13.40
CA THR A 28 0.82 -6.00 13.27
C THR A 28 -0.58 -5.70 13.80
N LEU A 29 -1.46 -6.69 13.81
CA LEU A 29 -2.85 -6.52 14.23
C LEU A 29 -3.07 -7.11 15.62
N SER A 30 -3.27 -8.43 15.69
CA SER A 30 -3.76 -9.10 16.91
C SER A 30 -2.76 -9.03 18.06
N TYR A 31 -1.47 -9.27 17.78
CA TYR A 31 -0.43 -9.23 18.78
C TYR A 31 -0.21 -7.80 19.31
N TYR A 32 -0.14 -6.80 18.44
CA TYR A 32 -0.04 -5.39 18.84
C TYR A 32 -1.21 -4.96 19.74
N TYR A 33 -2.44 -5.32 19.35
CA TYR A 33 -3.65 -5.05 20.14
C TYR A 33 -3.62 -5.72 21.52
N TYR A 34 -3.17 -6.97 21.58
CA TYR A 34 -3.03 -7.71 22.82
C TYR A 34 -1.96 -7.10 23.74
N MET A 35 -0.79 -6.75 23.21
CA MET A 35 0.29 -6.14 24.00
C MET A 35 -0.10 -4.78 24.56
N THR A 36 -0.81 -3.96 23.78
CA THR A 36 -1.38 -2.70 24.29
C THR A 36 -2.41 -2.94 25.39
N SER A 37 -3.17 -4.05 25.35
CA SER A 37 -4.09 -4.39 26.44
C SER A 37 -3.38 -4.69 27.77
N ILE A 38 -2.28 -5.44 27.71
CA ILE A 38 -1.46 -5.77 28.88
C ILE A 38 -0.86 -4.50 29.46
N GLN A 39 -0.29 -3.65 28.60
CA GLN A 39 0.33 -2.39 29.01
C GLN A 39 -0.69 -1.48 29.72
N GLN A 40 -1.91 -1.35 29.17
CA GLN A 40 -2.96 -0.55 29.81
C GLN A 40 -3.41 -1.14 31.15
N GLN A 41 -3.47 -2.47 31.27
CA GLN A 41 -3.77 -3.13 32.53
C GLN A 41 -2.68 -2.90 33.59
N GLN A 42 -1.39 -2.91 33.19
CA GLN A 42 -0.29 -2.57 34.09
C GLN A 42 -0.38 -1.12 34.57
N PHE A 43 -0.61 -0.18 33.66
CA PHE A 43 -0.79 1.23 34.04
C PHE A 43 -1.98 1.43 34.98
N LEU A 44 -3.09 0.72 34.80
CA LEU A 44 -4.20 0.77 35.75
C LEU A 44 -3.76 0.32 37.15
N ASN A 45 -3.06 -0.82 37.24
CA ASN A 45 -2.63 -1.38 38.51
C ASN A 45 -1.64 -0.45 39.23
N ASP A 46 -0.72 0.16 38.49
CA ASP A 46 0.24 1.12 39.03
C ASP A 46 -0.47 2.40 39.52
N ASN A 47 -1.39 2.97 38.74
CA ASN A 47 -2.14 4.15 39.16
C ASN A 47 -2.99 3.88 40.42
N LYS A 48 -3.58 2.68 40.52
CA LYS A 48 -4.29 2.24 41.74
C LYS A 48 -3.37 2.17 42.96
N LYS A 49 -2.12 1.72 42.80
CA LYS A 49 -1.15 1.62 43.91
C LYS A 49 -0.80 3.00 44.49
N TRP A 50 -0.75 4.01 43.63
CA TRP A 50 -0.34 5.37 44.00
C TRP A 50 -1.51 6.36 44.16
N ASN A 51 -2.76 5.86 44.17
CA ASN A 51 -3.99 6.67 44.24
C ASN A 51 -4.08 7.77 43.15
N TYR A 52 -3.47 7.56 41.99
CA TYR A 52 -3.59 8.47 40.85
C TYR A 52 -4.84 8.16 40.03
N VAL A 53 -5.38 9.20 39.40
CA VAL A 53 -6.50 9.08 38.45
C VAL A 53 -6.00 8.38 37.19
N TYR A 54 -6.53 7.19 36.91
CA TYR A 54 -6.15 6.44 35.71
C TYR A 54 -6.79 7.03 34.46
N HIS A 55 -5.97 7.33 33.45
CA HIS A 55 -6.39 7.74 32.12
C HIS A 55 -6.15 6.61 31.13
N TYR A 56 -7.22 6.11 30.51
CA TYR A 56 -7.09 5.07 29.50
C TYR A 56 -6.84 5.72 28.13
N ASN A 57 -5.79 5.29 27.45
CA ASN A 57 -5.45 5.77 26.12
C ASN A 57 -5.13 4.58 25.22
N PHE A 58 -5.88 4.45 24.13
CA PHE A 58 -5.61 3.49 23.08
C PHE A 58 -5.63 4.19 21.73
N ASP A 59 -4.61 3.93 20.93
CA ASP A 59 -4.45 4.51 19.60
C ASP A 59 -4.14 3.43 18.56
N LEU A 60 -4.90 3.43 17.48
CA LEU A 60 -4.70 2.55 16.34
C LEU A 60 -4.84 3.32 15.04
N THR A 61 -3.75 3.35 14.27
CA THR A 61 -3.69 3.94 12.93
C THR A 61 -3.71 2.85 11.87
N LEU A 62 -4.40 3.10 10.75
CA LEU A 62 -4.53 2.11 9.68
C LEU A 62 -3.30 2.06 8.75
N ILE A 63 -2.56 3.16 8.65
CA ILE A 63 -1.44 3.32 7.71
C ILE A 63 -0.27 2.38 8.01
N ASN A 64 0.05 2.15 9.28
CA ASN A 64 1.18 1.30 9.68
C ASN A 64 0.99 -0.17 9.26
N PRO A 65 -0.13 -0.84 9.57
CA PRO A 65 -0.34 -2.21 9.10
C PRO A 65 -0.53 -2.29 7.59
N VAL A 66 -1.25 -1.35 6.96
CA VAL A 66 -1.47 -1.40 5.50
C VAL A 66 -0.16 -1.23 4.72
N THR A 67 0.74 -0.36 5.16
CA THR A 67 2.04 -0.18 4.49
C THR A 67 2.89 -1.45 4.57
N LEU A 68 3.04 -2.01 5.76
CA LEU A 68 3.83 -3.22 5.98
C LEU A 68 3.21 -4.43 5.25
N LEU A 69 1.90 -4.65 5.37
CA LEU A 69 1.20 -5.72 4.65
C LEU A 69 1.22 -5.50 3.14
N GLY A 70 1.11 -4.25 2.68
CA GLY A 70 1.23 -3.87 1.29
C GLY A 70 2.59 -4.28 0.71
N ILE A 71 3.70 -4.04 1.43
CA ILE A 71 5.04 -4.48 1.02
C ILE A 71 5.08 -6.01 0.84
N VAL A 72 4.54 -6.77 1.79
CA VAL A 72 4.53 -8.24 1.69
C VAL A 72 3.64 -8.71 0.52
N LEU A 73 2.53 -8.05 0.24
CA LEU A 73 1.68 -8.35 -0.92
C LEU A 73 2.36 -8.01 -2.26
N ILE A 74 3.16 -6.95 -2.30
CA ILE A 74 4.00 -6.64 -3.47
C ILE A 74 5.03 -7.75 -3.68
N LEU A 75 5.68 -8.22 -2.61
CA LEU A 75 6.59 -9.37 -2.66
C LEU A 75 5.86 -10.62 -3.17
N LEU A 76 4.64 -10.89 -2.68
CA LEU A 76 3.81 -12.00 -3.15
C LEU A 76 3.56 -11.90 -4.66
N ALA A 77 3.10 -10.75 -5.15
CA ALA A 77 2.88 -10.53 -6.57
C ALA A 77 4.18 -10.68 -7.40
N CYS A 78 5.32 -10.25 -6.85
CA CYS A 78 6.63 -10.40 -7.48
C CYS A 78 7.06 -11.88 -7.56
N THR A 79 6.78 -12.68 -6.54
CA THR A 79 7.03 -14.13 -6.61
C THR A 79 6.10 -14.85 -7.58
N LEU A 80 4.86 -14.39 -7.74
CA LEU A 80 3.85 -15.03 -8.61
C LEU A 80 4.01 -14.70 -10.10
N ILE A 81 4.64 -13.58 -10.47
CA ILE A 81 4.82 -13.21 -11.87
C ILE A 81 6.29 -12.91 -12.18
N GLY A 82 6.90 -11.99 -11.44
CA GLY A 82 8.29 -11.58 -11.67
C GLY A 82 9.29 -12.73 -11.59
N TRP A 83 9.14 -13.62 -10.61
CA TRP A 83 10.03 -14.77 -10.41
C TRP A 83 9.82 -15.85 -11.48
N GLU A 84 8.57 -16.09 -11.88
CA GLU A 84 8.26 -17.02 -12.99
C GLU A 84 8.90 -16.59 -14.30
N ARG A 85 8.90 -15.28 -14.57
CA ARG A 85 9.50 -14.70 -15.78
C ARG A 85 11.02 -14.71 -15.72
N GLN A 86 11.60 -14.44 -14.55
CA GLN A 86 13.05 -14.49 -14.38
C GLN A 86 13.63 -15.89 -14.60
N ASN A 87 12.91 -16.94 -14.19
CA ASN A 87 13.36 -18.33 -14.30
C ASN A 87 12.85 -19.06 -15.56
N ASN A 88 12.26 -18.36 -16.53
CA ASN A 88 11.60 -18.94 -17.72
C ASN A 88 10.53 -20.01 -17.41
N ALA A 89 10.05 -20.10 -16.17
CA ALA A 89 9.00 -21.02 -15.77
C ALA A 89 7.65 -20.66 -16.41
N SER A 90 7.54 -19.43 -16.93
CA SER A 90 6.45 -18.97 -17.79
C SER A 90 6.30 -19.80 -19.06
N ASP A 91 7.39 -20.28 -19.65
CA ASP A 91 7.37 -21.01 -20.92
C ASP A 91 6.75 -22.39 -20.73
N LEU A 92 7.11 -23.06 -19.64
CA LEU A 92 6.50 -24.31 -19.21
C LEU A 92 5.02 -24.13 -18.81
N LEU A 93 4.65 -22.99 -18.22
CA LEU A 93 3.26 -22.70 -17.88
C LEU A 93 2.38 -22.51 -19.10
N TRP A 94 2.92 -21.86 -20.12
CA TRP A 94 2.17 -21.53 -21.32
C TRP A 94 2.07 -22.69 -22.30
N SER A 95 2.89 -23.74 -22.14
CA SER A 95 2.72 -25.02 -22.85
C SER A 95 1.68 -25.94 -22.22
N MET A 96 1.25 -25.66 -20.98
CA MET A 96 0.16 -26.41 -20.34
C MET A 96 -1.18 -26.15 -21.05
N PRO A 97 -2.14 -27.09 -21.02
CA PRO A 97 -3.46 -26.96 -21.66
C PRO A 97 -4.40 -26.03 -20.86
N PHE A 98 -3.91 -24.85 -20.46
CA PHE A 98 -4.65 -23.85 -19.70
C PHE A 98 -4.62 -22.50 -20.44
N LYS A 99 -5.76 -21.81 -20.48
CA LYS A 99 -5.81 -20.46 -21.06
C LYS A 99 -4.98 -19.50 -20.19
N ARG A 100 -4.20 -18.62 -20.82
CA ARG A 100 -3.38 -17.61 -20.13
C ARG A 100 -4.21 -16.70 -19.21
N SER A 101 -5.45 -16.42 -19.58
CA SER A 101 -6.41 -15.69 -18.75
C SER A 101 -6.71 -16.38 -17.42
N HIS A 102 -6.86 -17.71 -17.42
CA HIS A 102 -7.11 -18.47 -16.20
C HIS A 102 -5.88 -18.48 -15.28
N LEU A 103 -4.66 -18.54 -15.84
CA LEU A 103 -3.43 -18.42 -15.06
C LEU A 103 -3.38 -17.10 -14.27
N TYR A 104 -3.73 -15.99 -14.91
CA TYR A 104 -3.76 -14.68 -14.27
C TYR A 104 -4.85 -14.59 -13.19
N ILE A 105 -6.08 -15.02 -13.52
CA ILE A 105 -7.21 -15.01 -12.56
C ILE A 105 -6.92 -15.89 -11.35
N THR A 106 -6.30 -17.06 -11.52
CA THR A 106 -5.96 -17.93 -10.38
C THR A 106 -4.98 -17.24 -9.43
N LYS A 107 -3.98 -16.52 -9.93
CA LYS A 107 -3.04 -15.77 -9.09
C LYS A 107 -3.72 -14.62 -8.35
N TRP A 108 -4.61 -13.90 -9.03
CA TRP A 108 -5.39 -12.85 -8.39
C TRP A 108 -6.32 -13.40 -7.30
N LEU A 109 -7.09 -14.45 -7.60
CA LEU A 109 -7.98 -15.10 -6.65
C LEU A 109 -7.22 -15.66 -5.45
N PHE A 110 -6.04 -16.27 -5.69
CA PHE A 110 -5.18 -16.81 -4.64
C PHE A 110 -4.77 -15.75 -3.62
N GLY A 111 -4.33 -14.57 -4.08
CA GLY A 111 -3.99 -13.48 -3.17
C GLY A 111 -5.20 -12.94 -2.42
N ILE A 112 -6.33 -12.72 -3.10
CA ILE A 112 -7.55 -12.21 -2.43
C ILE A 112 -8.08 -13.16 -1.38
N CYS A 113 -8.10 -14.47 -1.66
CA CYS A 113 -8.53 -15.45 -0.66
C CYS A 113 -7.64 -15.40 0.59
N ASN A 114 -6.32 -15.23 0.43
CA ASN A 114 -5.40 -15.10 1.56
C ASN A 114 -5.62 -13.78 2.32
N ILE A 115 -5.75 -12.65 1.61
CA ILE A 115 -6.03 -11.35 2.24
C ILE A 115 -7.34 -11.42 3.04
N ALA A 116 -8.42 -11.89 2.42
CA ALA A 116 -9.73 -11.98 3.05
C ALA A 116 -9.71 -12.92 4.27
N ALA A 117 -9.09 -14.11 4.15
CA ALA A 117 -8.99 -15.06 5.25
C ALA A 117 -8.27 -14.45 6.46
N VAL A 118 -7.12 -13.83 6.24
CA VAL A 118 -6.31 -13.24 7.32
C VAL A 118 -6.99 -12.04 7.97
N VAL A 119 -7.63 -11.17 7.17
CA VAL A 119 -8.38 -10.01 7.69
C VAL A 119 -9.56 -10.48 8.53
N ILE A 120 -10.34 -11.46 8.07
CA ILE A 120 -11.51 -12.01 8.80
C ILE A 120 -11.05 -12.67 10.10
N LEU A 121 -9.96 -13.44 10.08
CA LEU A 121 -9.41 -14.07 11.28
C LEU A 121 -8.94 -13.03 12.30
N ASN A 122 -8.22 -11.98 11.88
CA ASN A 122 -7.79 -10.91 12.77
C ASN A 122 -8.97 -10.11 13.33
N TRP A 123 -10.01 -9.87 12.51
CA TRP A 123 -11.25 -9.25 12.99
C TRP A 123 -11.92 -10.10 14.09
N GLY A 124 -11.99 -11.43 13.91
CA GLY A 124 -12.50 -12.35 14.92
C GLY A 124 -11.65 -12.37 16.20
N LEU A 125 -10.32 -12.35 16.05
CA LEU A 125 -9.39 -12.27 17.18
C LEU A 125 -9.56 -10.97 17.96
N PHE A 126 -9.73 -9.83 17.29
CA PHE A 126 -10.02 -8.55 17.95
C PHE A 126 -11.32 -8.63 18.76
N ALA A 127 -12.38 -9.24 18.20
CA ALA A 127 -13.65 -9.39 18.92
C ALA A 127 -13.49 -10.25 20.19
N ILE A 128 -12.71 -11.33 20.12
CA ILE A 128 -12.41 -12.21 21.25
C ILE A 128 -11.54 -11.49 22.28
N MET A 129 -10.42 -10.91 21.86
CA MET A 129 -9.48 -10.20 22.73
C MET A 129 -10.15 -9.02 23.43
N LYS A 130 -10.96 -8.25 22.72
CA LYS A 130 -11.73 -7.15 23.30
C LYS A 130 -12.64 -7.62 24.42
N LYS A 131 -13.29 -8.78 24.29
CA LYS A 131 -14.15 -9.37 25.35
C LYS A 131 -13.35 -9.94 26.53
N LEU A 132 -12.19 -10.55 26.26
CA LEU A 132 -11.39 -11.23 27.28
C LEU A 132 -10.46 -10.28 28.07
N THR A 133 -10.15 -9.11 27.52
CA THR A 133 -9.17 -8.18 28.10
C THR A 133 -9.84 -6.97 28.75
N PHE A 134 -9.01 -6.17 29.43
CA PHE A 134 -9.39 -4.91 30.05
C PHE A 134 -10.12 -3.94 29.10
N HIS A 135 -9.84 -4.03 27.79
CA HIS A 135 -10.46 -3.21 26.76
C HIS A 135 -11.99 -3.33 26.68
N ASN A 136 -12.60 -4.42 27.18
CA ASN A 136 -14.05 -4.61 27.11
C ASN A 136 -14.83 -3.45 27.75
N LYS A 137 -14.28 -2.87 28.82
CA LYS A 137 -14.90 -1.81 29.61
C LYS A 137 -14.78 -0.42 28.96
N TYR A 138 -13.76 -0.20 28.14
CA TYR A 138 -13.39 1.14 27.63
C TYR A 138 -13.48 1.28 26.11
N GLN A 139 -13.80 0.20 25.38
CA GLN A 139 -13.84 0.23 23.92
C GLN A 139 -15.22 -0.18 23.37
N VAL A 140 -15.70 0.59 22.40
CA VAL A 140 -16.82 0.22 21.54
C VAL A 140 -16.29 -0.53 20.32
N PHE A 141 -16.95 -1.61 19.89
CA PHE A 141 -16.42 -2.44 18.80
C PHE A 141 -16.71 -1.86 17.39
N SER A 142 -17.70 -0.96 17.27
CA SER A 142 -18.17 -0.42 15.99
C SER A 142 -17.06 0.10 15.05
N PRO A 143 -16.10 0.92 15.51
CA PRO A 143 -15.05 1.47 14.65
C PRO A 143 -14.12 0.40 14.04
N PHE A 144 -13.95 -0.74 14.72
CA PHE A 144 -13.09 -1.82 14.22
C PHE A 144 -13.69 -2.48 12.96
N HIS A 145 -15.02 -2.53 12.79
CA HIS A 145 -15.59 -3.04 11.53
C HIS A 145 -15.15 -2.20 10.34
N SER A 146 -15.25 -0.88 10.44
CA SER A 146 -14.79 0.04 9.41
C SER A 146 -13.29 -0.11 9.17
N TYR A 147 -12.49 -0.25 10.23
CA TYR A 147 -11.05 -0.46 10.13
C TYR A 147 -10.68 -1.66 9.24
N PHE A 148 -11.27 -2.83 9.50
CA PHE A 148 -10.98 -4.03 8.72
C PHE A 148 -11.56 -3.99 7.30
N ILE A 149 -12.70 -3.34 7.06
CA ILE A 149 -13.26 -3.16 5.71
C ILE A 149 -12.36 -2.26 4.86
N TYR A 150 -11.91 -1.14 5.41
CA TYR A 150 -11.00 -0.22 4.70
C TYR A 150 -9.67 -0.91 4.40
N MET A 151 -9.12 -1.64 5.37
CA MET A 151 -7.92 -2.46 5.18
C MET A 151 -8.08 -3.45 4.03
N LEU A 152 -9.18 -4.22 4.02
CA LEU A 152 -9.44 -5.25 3.02
C LEU A 152 -9.43 -4.68 1.60
N ILE A 153 -10.19 -3.61 1.38
CA ILE A 153 -10.36 -2.98 0.06
C ILE A 153 -9.02 -2.43 -0.44
N VAL A 154 -8.26 -1.76 0.43
CA VAL A 154 -6.99 -1.13 0.05
C VAL A 154 -5.91 -2.18 -0.20
N LEU A 155 -5.83 -3.24 0.60
CA LEU A 155 -4.89 -4.35 0.36
C LEU A 155 -5.17 -5.07 -0.95
N ILE A 156 -6.45 -5.29 -1.29
CA ILE A 156 -6.84 -5.85 -2.60
C ILE A 156 -6.39 -4.96 -3.75
N ALA A 157 -6.54 -3.63 -3.62
CA ALA A 157 -6.11 -2.68 -4.64
C ALA A 157 -4.58 -2.65 -4.81
N ILE A 158 -3.82 -2.65 -3.70
CA ILE A 158 -2.35 -2.72 -3.72
C ILE A 158 -1.89 -4.01 -4.41
N TYR A 159 -2.45 -5.16 -4.03
CA TYR A 159 -2.11 -6.44 -4.63
C TYR A 159 -2.46 -6.51 -6.12
N THR A 160 -3.62 -5.99 -6.51
CA THR A 160 -4.06 -5.95 -7.91
C THR A 160 -3.15 -5.06 -8.76
N LEU A 161 -2.72 -3.91 -8.22
CA LEU A 161 -1.74 -3.04 -8.87
C LEU A 161 -0.40 -3.76 -9.05
N ALA A 162 0.11 -4.42 -8.00
CA ALA A 162 1.37 -5.15 -8.05
C ALA A 162 1.35 -6.30 -9.07
N LEU A 163 0.22 -7.04 -9.15
CA LEU A 163 0.02 -8.08 -10.16
C LEU A 163 -0.05 -7.50 -11.58
N CYS A 164 -0.78 -6.41 -11.78
CA CYS A 164 -0.90 -5.75 -13.08
C CYS A 164 0.47 -5.29 -13.58
N ILE A 165 1.28 -4.67 -12.71
CA ILE A 165 2.65 -4.26 -13.06
C ILE A 165 3.53 -5.46 -13.38
N GLY A 166 3.33 -6.59 -12.68
CA GLY A 166 3.97 -7.86 -13.00
C GLY A 166 3.75 -8.30 -14.45
N THR A 167 2.63 -7.94 -15.08
CA THR A 167 2.36 -8.27 -16.49
C THR A 167 3.21 -7.48 -17.48
N ILE A 168 3.75 -6.34 -17.05
CA ILE A 168 4.56 -5.40 -17.84
C ILE A 168 6.06 -5.56 -17.54
N ALA A 169 6.39 -5.82 -16.27
CA ALA A 169 7.74 -6.04 -15.80
C ALA A 169 8.29 -7.38 -16.28
N GLY A 170 9.58 -7.43 -16.65
CA GLY A 170 10.20 -8.66 -17.15
C GLY A 170 10.89 -9.51 -16.07
N ASN A 171 11.07 -8.99 -14.85
CA ASN A 171 11.68 -9.71 -13.73
C ASN A 171 11.16 -9.21 -12.36
N VAL A 172 11.60 -9.86 -11.27
CA VAL A 172 11.20 -9.56 -9.89
C VAL A 172 11.55 -8.12 -9.49
N ILE A 173 12.77 -7.68 -9.81
CA ILE A 173 13.30 -6.37 -9.39
C ILE A 173 12.53 -5.23 -10.06
N SER A 174 12.33 -5.33 -11.37
CA SER A 174 11.57 -4.35 -12.16
C SER A 174 10.12 -4.28 -11.70
N GLN A 175 9.48 -5.42 -11.39
CA GLN A 175 8.12 -5.44 -10.88
C GLN A 175 8.02 -4.71 -9.54
N GLY A 176 8.90 -5.03 -8.58
CA GLY A 176 8.93 -4.39 -7.27
C GLY A 176 9.18 -2.89 -7.38
N PHE A 177 10.20 -2.49 -8.14
CA PHE A 177 10.55 -1.08 -8.34
C PHE A 177 9.42 -0.28 -9.00
N LEU A 178 8.86 -0.78 -10.12
CA LEU A 178 7.77 -0.09 -10.82
C LEU A 178 6.51 -0.01 -9.96
N THR A 179 6.25 -1.02 -9.14
CA THR A 179 5.13 -1.02 -8.19
C THR A 179 5.29 0.04 -7.12
N ALA A 180 6.47 0.10 -6.48
CA ALA A 180 6.76 1.14 -5.49
C ALA A 180 6.70 2.54 -6.12
N ALA A 181 7.28 2.72 -7.31
CA ALA A 181 7.27 3.98 -8.03
C ALA A 181 5.83 4.44 -8.34
N LEU A 182 5.00 3.57 -8.93
CA LEU A 182 3.61 3.91 -9.28
C LEU A 182 2.72 4.12 -8.05
N PHE A 183 2.99 3.44 -6.94
CA PHE A 183 2.24 3.62 -5.69
C PHE A 183 2.57 4.96 -5.01
N MET A 184 3.85 5.33 -4.97
CA MET A 184 4.32 6.59 -4.37
C MET A 184 4.06 7.80 -5.27
N PHE A 185 4.03 7.60 -6.59
CA PHE A 185 3.97 8.68 -7.57
C PHE A 185 2.80 9.66 -7.34
N PRO A 186 1.55 9.23 -7.13
CA PRO A 186 0.44 10.14 -6.81
C PRO A 186 0.65 11.02 -5.57
N MET A 187 1.46 10.58 -4.60
CA MET A 187 1.82 11.35 -3.41
C MET A 187 2.79 12.48 -3.71
N LEU A 188 3.65 12.30 -4.73
CA LEU A 188 4.69 13.27 -5.09
C LEU A 188 4.15 14.37 -6.03
N ILE A 189 3.14 14.08 -6.84
CA ILE A 189 2.54 15.05 -7.77
C ILE A 189 2.19 16.40 -7.11
N PRO A 190 1.51 16.45 -5.94
CA PRO A 190 1.13 17.72 -5.35
C PRO A 190 2.34 18.59 -4.98
N ALA A 191 3.36 17.98 -4.38
CA ALA A 191 4.60 18.65 -4.02
C ALA A 191 5.35 19.17 -5.26
N LEU A 192 5.39 18.39 -6.35
CA LEU A 192 6.06 18.77 -7.59
C LEU A 192 5.34 19.94 -8.28
N ILE A 193 4.02 19.89 -8.41
CA ILE A 193 3.23 20.97 -9.03
C ILE A 193 3.34 22.24 -8.18
N SER A 194 3.15 22.12 -6.86
CA SER A 194 3.30 23.24 -5.92
C SER A 194 4.68 23.89 -6.04
N GLY A 195 5.73 23.07 -6.05
CA GLY A 195 7.11 23.52 -6.20
C GLY A 195 7.34 24.27 -7.51
N VAL A 196 6.87 23.72 -8.64
CA VAL A 196 7.03 24.36 -9.96
C VAL A 196 6.27 25.69 -10.02
N ILE A 197 5.04 25.76 -9.51
CA ILE A 197 4.27 27.01 -9.45
C ILE A 197 5.01 28.04 -8.60
N ALA A 198 5.48 27.64 -7.41
CA ALA A 198 6.20 28.53 -6.50
C ALA A 198 7.49 29.09 -7.12
N VAL A 199 8.18 28.33 -7.99
CA VAL A 199 9.38 28.81 -8.72
C VAL A 199 9.00 29.91 -9.71
N HIS A 200 7.86 29.79 -10.40
CA HIS A 200 7.51 30.68 -11.51
C HIS A 200 6.64 31.87 -11.11
N SER A 201 5.88 31.77 -10.01
CA SER A 201 4.99 32.84 -9.56
C SER A 201 5.65 33.81 -8.57
N ASN A 202 6.83 33.47 -8.03
CA ASN A 202 7.48 34.18 -6.92
C ASN A 202 6.57 34.37 -5.68
N ILE A 203 5.46 33.62 -5.62
CA ILE A 203 4.58 33.51 -4.47
C ILE A 203 5.04 32.27 -3.71
N ASP A 204 5.23 32.40 -2.39
CA ASP A 204 5.45 31.25 -1.52
C ASP A 204 4.14 30.45 -1.49
N PHE A 205 4.01 29.52 -2.44
CA PHE A 205 2.86 28.65 -2.55
C PHE A 205 2.97 27.64 -1.41
N HIS A 206 2.20 27.86 -0.35
CA HIS A 206 2.10 26.87 0.71
C HIS A 206 1.60 25.56 0.10
N GLU A 207 2.37 24.50 0.34
CA GLU A 207 2.14 23.11 -0.06
C GLU A 207 0.70 22.62 0.20
N ASN A 208 0.01 23.26 1.15
CA ASN A 208 -1.38 23.01 1.49
C ASN A 208 -2.37 23.76 0.59
N ASN A 209 -2.25 23.57 -0.71
CA ASN A 209 -3.28 23.98 -1.64
C ASN A 209 -4.45 22.99 -1.50
N GLY A 210 -5.28 23.19 -0.47
CA GLY A 210 -6.20 22.17 0.06
C GLY A 210 -7.18 21.59 -0.96
N ILE A 211 -7.40 22.24 -2.11
CA ILE A 211 -8.18 21.69 -3.23
C ILE A 211 -7.41 20.55 -3.92
N MET A 212 -6.13 20.77 -4.25
CA MET A 212 -5.32 19.79 -4.98
C MET A 212 -4.97 18.59 -4.11
N HIS A 213 -4.68 18.83 -2.82
CA HIS A 213 -4.48 17.75 -1.85
C HIS A 213 -5.73 16.86 -1.75
N ARG A 214 -6.92 17.45 -1.53
CA ARG A 214 -8.19 16.70 -1.45
C ARG A 214 -8.52 15.96 -2.75
N PHE A 215 -8.26 16.57 -3.91
CA PHE A 215 -8.47 15.91 -5.20
C PHE A 215 -7.58 14.67 -5.35
N LEU A 216 -6.30 14.78 -5.01
CA LEU A 216 -5.36 13.68 -5.13
C LEU A 216 -5.60 12.59 -4.08
N GLU A 217 -5.94 12.98 -2.85
CA GLU A 217 -6.39 12.05 -1.80
C GLU A 217 -7.57 11.19 -2.26
N ASN A 218 -8.55 11.79 -2.97
CA ASN A 218 -9.71 11.08 -3.50
C ASN A 218 -9.40 10.11 -4.64
N ILE A 219 -8.23 10.19 -5.28
CA ILE A 219 -7.83 9.34 -6.41
C ILE A 219 -6.84 8.25 -5.96
N ARG A 220 -6.11 8.49 -4.88
CA ARG A 220 -5.04 7.60 -4.41
C ARG A 220 -5.57 6.33 -3.76
N ILE A 221 -4.88 5.21 -4.02
CA ILE A 221 -5.16 3.92 -3.36
C ILE A 221 -4.99 4.01 -1.84
N SER A 222 -4.02 4.80 -1.34
CA SER A 222 -3.75 4.98 0.09
C SER A 222 -4.64 6.02 0.77
N GLY A 223 -5.40 6.83 0.02
CA GLY A 223 -6.22 7.93 0.55
C GLY A 223 -7.12 7.55 1.73
N PRO A 224 -7.89 6.44 1.67
CA PRO A 224 -8.76 6.02 2.78
C PRO A 224 -8.04 5.67 4.09
N VAL A 225 -6.71 5.53 4.06
CA VAL A 225 -5.91 4.94 5.14
C VAL A 225 -5.03 5.97 5.85
N GLU A 226 -4.65 7.05 5.16
CA GLU A 226 -3.76 8.09 5.68
C GLU A 226 -4.31 8.74 6.95
N ASP A 227 -5.60 9.04 6.96
CA ASP A 227 -6.28 9.77 8.03
C ASP A 227 -7.13 8.87 8.95
N PHE A 228 -7.10 7.55 8.75
CA PHE A 228 -7.90 6.62 9.53
C PHE A 228 -7.24 6.33 10.87
N ARG A 229 -7.90 6.78 11.94
CA ARG A 229 -7.42 6.64 13.32
C ARG A 229 -8.55 6.30 14.28
N ILE A 230 -8.37 5.24 15.05
CA ILE A 230 -9.23 4.89 16.18
C ILE A 230 -8.49 5.32 17.44
N ARG A 231 -9.05 6.28 18.17
CA ARG A 231 -8.55 6.69 19.47
C ARG A 231 -9.64 6.58 20.52
N PHE A 232 -9.34 5.86 21.58
CA PHE A 232 -10.14 5.82 22.80
C PHE A 232 -9.36 6.56 23.88
N ASP A 233 -9.90 7.67 24.37
CA ASP A 233 -9.28 8.50 25.39
C ASP A 233 -10.30 8.70 26.53
N TYR A 234 -10.08 7.99 27.62
CA TYR A 234 -10.94 8.06 28.80
C TYR A 234 -10.26 8.93 29.85
N ASN A 235 -10.84 10.10 30.09
CA ASN A 235 -10.53 10.91 31.26
C ASN A 235 -11.75 10.98 32.18
N PRO A 236 -11.72 10.39 33.39
CA PRO A 236 -12.86 10.41 34.32
C PRO A 236 -13.29 11.82 34.75
N GLN A 237 -12.45 12.84 34.57
CA GLN A 237 -12.74 14.23 34.89
C GLN A 237 -13.52 14.99 33.79
N SER A 238 -13.57 14.47 32.55
CA SER A 238 -14.23 15.12 31.39
C SER A 238 -15.58 14.51 31.03
N ALA A 239 -16.21 13.76 31.95
CA ALA A 239 -17.51 13.16 31.74
C ALA A 239 -18.63 14.22 31.66
N TYR A 240 -19.55 14.11 30.71
CA TYR A 240 -20.76 14.94 30.62
C TYR A 240 -22.02 14.08 30.69
N THR A 241 -23.14 14.64 31.16
CA THR A 241 -24.42 13.93 31.27
C THR A 241 -25.35 14.40 30.17
N ASP A 242 -25.95 13.49 29.39
CA ASP A 242 -26.95 13.85 28.38
C ASP A 242 -28.30 14.21 29.04
N SER A 243 -29.18 14.81 28.26
CA SER A 243 -30.60 15.12 28.50
C SER A 243 -31.36 13.98 29.19
N ASP A 244 -30.99 12.73 28.90
CA ASP A 244 -31.59 11.51 29.44
C ASP A 244 -30.97 11.04 30.78
N GLY A 245 -30.09 11.84 31.40
CA GLY A 245 -29.46 11.52 32.69
C GLY A 245 -28.33 10.49 32.61
N VAL A 246 -27.92 10.09 31.40
CA VAL A 246 -26.82 9.15 31.18
C VAL A 246 -25.48 9.89 31.22
N ARG A 247 -24.60 9.51 32.16
CA ARG A 247 -23.24 10.05 32.26
C ARG A 247 -22.35 9.43 31.16
N HIS A 248 -22.01 10.21 30.16
CA HIS A 248 -21.03 9.90 29.12
C HIS A 248 -19.63 10.28 29.58
N ASN A 249 -18.78 9.28 29.81
CA ASN A 249 -17.46 9.50 30.41
C ASN A 249 -16.34 9.87 29.40
N GLU A 250 -16.63 9.98 28.09
CA GLU A 250 -15.57 9.84 27.09
C GLU A 250 -15.74 10.75 25.89
N PRO A 251 -14.71 11.54 25.53
CA PRO A 251 -14.54 11.96 24.16
C PRO A 251 -13.86 10.84 23.36
N ASN A 252 -14.67 9.99 22.72
CA ASN A 252 -14.20 8.98 21.77
C ASN A 252 -13.82 9.62 20.43
N PHE A 253 -12.55 9.99 20.29
CA PHE A 253 -12.03 10.61 19.08
C PHE A 253 -11.70 9.55 18.01
N THR A 254 -12.72 9.03 17.34
CA THR A 254 -12.52 8.20 16.14
C THR A 254 -12.60 9.06 14.89
N LYS A 255 -11.50 9.11 14.12
CA LYS A 255 -11.47 9.73 12.80
C LYS A 255 -11.58 8.62 11.76
N ILE A 256 -12.80 8.39 11.30
CA ILE A 256 -13.10 7.48 10.20
C ILE A 256 -13.24 8.36 8.93
N PRO A 257 -12.36 8.21 7.94
CA PRO A 257 -12.45 8.94 6.69
C PRO A 257 -13.77 8.64 5.96
N SER A 258 -14.15 9.50 5.01
CA SER A 258 -15.39 9.29 4.26
C SER A 258 -15.31 8.02 3.42
N ALA A 259 -16.39 7.23 3.40
CA ALA A 259 -16.50 6.04 2.55
C ALA A 259 -16.33 6.35 1.05
N LYS A 260 -16.51 7.61 0.64
CA LYS A 260 -16.23 8.07 -0.73
C LYS A 260 -14.77 7.85 -1.14
N LEU A 261 -13.83 7.90 -0.20
CA LEU A 261 -12.42 7.64 -0.48
C LEU A 261 -12.19 6.20 -0.96
N LEU A 262 -13.04 5.23 -0.56
CA LEU A 262 -12.94 3.84 -1.00
C LEU A 262 -13.28 3.66 -2.49
N ILE A 263 -13.90 4.65 -3.14
CA ILE A 263 -14.22 4.60 -4.57
C ILE A 263 -12.92 4.48 -5.38
N ALA A 264 -11.85 5.20 -5.01
CA ALA A 264 -10.56 5.12 -5.68
C ALA A 264 -9.97 3.70 -5.74
N PRO A 265 -9.68 3.02 -4.61
CA PRO A 265 -9.12 1.67 -4.65
C PRO A 265 -10.04 0.65 -5.32
N ILE A 266 -11.37 0.81 -5.22
CA ILE A 266 -12.34 -0.04 -5.94
C ILE A 266 -12.21 0.15 -7.45
N ILE A 267 -12.22 1.40 -7.94
CA ILE A 267 -12.04 1.72 -9.36
C ILE A 267 -10.70 1.20 -9.87
N HIS A 268 -9.62 1.40 -9.10
CA HIS A 268 -8.30 0.86 -9.45
C HIS A 268 -8.35 -0.66 -9.62
N THR A 269 -9.01 -1.37 -8.70
CA THR A 269 -9.17 -2.83 -8.81
C THR A 269 -9.97 -3.21 -10.07
N ILE A 270 -11.08 -2.53 -10.34
CA ILE A 270 -11.96 -2.79 -11.49
C ILE A 270 -11.26 -2.52 -12.83
N ILE A 271 -10.36 -1.52 -12.90
CA ILE A 271 -9.63 -1.18 -14.13
C ILE A 271 -8.37 -2.05 -14.30
N LEU A 272 -7.58 -2.22 -13.23
CA LEU A 272 -6.28 -2.89 -13.30
C LEU A 272 -6.42 -4.41 -13.46
N LEU A 273 -7.50 -5.01 -12.94
CA LEU A 273 -7.76 -6.43 -13.12
C LEU A 273 -7.93 -6.84 -14.60
N PRO A 274 -8.88 -6.27 -15.37
CA PRO A 274 -9.03 -6.60 -16.79
C PRO A 274 -7.84 -6.13 -17.61
N LEU A 275 -7.23 -4.98 -17.28
CA LEU A 275 -6.02 -4.51 -17.95
C LEU A 275 -4.86 -5.50 -17.80
N GLY A 276 -4.59 -5.95 -16.57
CA GLY A 276 -3.55 -6.94 -16.30
C GLY A 276 -3.85 -8.27 -16.99
N MET A 277 -5.10 -8.71 -16.99
CA MET A 277 -5.50 -9.92 -17.72
C MET A 277 -5.24 -9.80 -19.23
N TYR A 278 -5.61 -8.67 -19.83
CA TYR A 278 -5.39 -8.39 -21.25
C TYR A 278 -3.89 -8.37 -21.60
N LEU A 279 -3.09 -7.66 -20.81
CA LEU A 279 -1.63 -7.57 -21.01
C LEU A 279 -0.96 -8.92 -20.81
N TYR A 280 -1.39 -9.69 -19.81
CA TYR A 280 -0.84 -11.02 -19.54
C TYR A 280 -1.06 -11.98 -20.72
N VAL A 281 -2.25 -11.99 -21.32
CA VAL A 281 -2.56 -12.82 -22.50
C VAL A 281 -1.66 -12.47 -23.68
N ARG A 282 -1.40 -11.17 -23.90
CA ARG A 282 -0.58 -10.64 -25.02
C ARG A 282 0.92 -10.55 -24.72
N SER A 283 1.37 -11.03 -23.56
CA SER A 283 2.78 -10.93 -23.19
C SER A 283 3.65 -11.87 -24.05
N VAL A 284 4.82 -11.36 -24.45
CA VAL A 284 5.78 -12.06 -25.32
C VAL A 284 6.94 -12.58 -24.47
N ASN A 285 7.30 -13.85 -24.61
CA ASN A 285 8.32 -14.51 -23.78
C ASN A 285 9.77 -14.09 -24.09
N GLU A 286 10.05 -13.62 -25.31
CA GLU A 286 11.41 -13.31 -25.79
C GLU A 286 12.13 -12.24 -24.94
N ARG A 287 11.37 -11.42 -24.21
CA ARG A 287 11.89 -10.35 -23.35
C ARG A 287 11.79 -10.65 -21.86
N ASN A 288 11.50 -11.89 -21.47
CA ASN A 288 11.61 -12.34 -20.08
C ASN A 288 13.05 -12.09 -19.56
N GLY A 289 13.16 -11.60 -18.33
CA GLY A 289 14.43 -11.17 -17.71
C GLY A 289 14.87 -9.73 -18.04
N SER A 290 14.29 -9.08 -19.06
CA SER A 290 14.50 -7.63 -19.28
C SER A 290 13.77 -6.79 -18.24
N PHE A 291 14.12 -5.51 -18.11
CA PHE A 291 13.43 -4.64 -17.14
C PHE A 291 11.95 -4.41 -17.50
N LEU A 292 11.63 -4.23 -18.78
CA LEU A 292 10.26 -4.06 -19.27
C LEU A 292 10.01 -4.94 -20.49
N LEU A 293 8.89 -5.67 -20.49
CA LEU A 293 8.52 -6.51 -21.63
C LEU A 293 8.21 -5.70 -22.89
N TYR A 294 7.62 -4.51 -22.77
CA TYR A 294 7.17 -3.72 -23.92
C TYR A 294 8.19 -2.61 -24.27
N PRO A 295 8.80 -2.62 -25.47
CA PRO A 295 9.88 -1.69 -25.82
C PRO A 295 9.37 -0.25 -26.02
N ASN A 296 8.15 -0.10 -26.52
CA ASN A 296 7.51 1.22 -26.65
C ASN A 296 7.22 1.83 -25.27
N LEU A 297 6.82 1.01 -24.30
CA LEU A 297 6.57 1.46 -22.93
C LEU A 297 7.87 1.88 -22.24
N GLN A 298 8.99 1.23 -22.54
CA GLN A 298 10.30 1.61 -22.01
C GLN A 298 10.67 3.06 -22.36
N LYS A 299 10.37 3.51 -23.60
CA LYS A 299 10.62 4.91 -24.00
C LYS A 299 9.77 5.89 -23.18
N ILE A 300 8.51 5.57 -22.95
CA ILE A 300 7.57 6.39 -22.17
C ILE A 300 8.02 6.48 -20.71
N VAL A 301 8.37 5.34 -20.10
CA VAL A 301 8.84 5.28 -18.70
C VAL A 301 10.12 6.10 -18.52
N ILE A 302 11.07 6.01 -19.47
CA ILE A 302 12.28 6.85 -19.43
C ILE A 302 11.91 8.33 -19.51
N GLY A 303 11.08 8.73 -20.47
CA GLY A 303 10.70 10.12 -20.65
C GLY A 303 10.05 10.71 -19.39
N LEU A 304 9.11 9.99 -18.79
CA LEU A 304 8.46 10.40 -17.54
C LEU A 304 9.45 10.46 -16.39
N ALA A 305 10.26 9.41 -16.18
CA ALA A 305 11.22 9.38 -15.07
C ALA A 305 12.25 10.52 -15.17
N VAL A 306 12.79 10.77 -16.37
CA VAL A 306 13.72 11.87 -16.62
C VAL A 306 13.09 13.22 -16.31
N PHE A 307 11.85 13.44 -16.78
CA PHE A 307 11.12 14.68 -16.52
C PHE A 307 10.91 14.92 -15.01
N PHE A 308 10.49 13.89 -14.27
CA PHE A 308 10.25 14.02 -12.82
C PHE A 308 11.55 14.18 -12.02
N ILE A 309 12.61 13.43 -12.35
CA ILE A 309 13.92 13.59 -11.71
C ILE A 309 14.46 15.00 -11.97
N GLY A 310 14.28 15.52 -13.18
CA GLY A 310 14.59 16.91 -13.52
C GLY A 310 13.87 17.90 -12.63
N ILE A 311 12.55 17.78 -12.47
CA ILE A 311 11.77 18.69 -11.61
C ILE A 311 12.28 18.64 -10.17
N VAL A 312 12.45 17.44 -9.61
CA VAL A 312 12.94 17.28 -8.23
C VAL A 312 14.29 17.96 -8.05
N ALA A 313 15.25 17.71 -8.96
CA ALA A 313 16.57 18.31 -8.87
C ALA A 313 16.55 19.84 -9.02
N GLY A 314 15.72 20.36 -9.93
CA GLY A 314 15.50 21.80 -10.08
C GLY A 314 14.93 22.42 -8.80
N LEU A 315 13.99 21.75 -8.13
CA LEU A 315 13.43 22.22 -6.86
C LEU A 315 14.45 22.19 -5.71
N VAL A 316 15.31 21.17 -5.66
CA VAL A 316 16.36 21.05 -4.64
C VAL A 316 17.45 22.12 -4.83
N LEU A 317 17.88 22.38 -6.07
CA LEU A 317 18.92 23.38 -6.39
C LEU A 317 18.41 24.83 -6.34
N ARG A 318 17.10 25.03 -6.23
CA ARG A 318 16.46 26.35 -6.21
C ARG A 318 17.05 27.28 -5.13
N GLY A 319 17.40 26.75 -3.95
CA GLY A 319 18.01 27.50 -2.85
C GLY A 319 17.45 28.93 -2.70
N ASP A 320 18.27 29.92 -3.10
CA ASP A 320 18.04 31.36 -3.05
C ASP A 320 16.97 31.92 -4.01
N LYS A 321 15.88 31.18 -4.26
CA LYS A 321 14.75 31.57 -5.14
C LYS A 321 15.14 31.91 -6.60
N SER A 322 16.34 31.56 -7.06
CA SER A 322 16.80 31.84 -8.42
C SER A 322 16.17 30.88 -9.44
N LEU A 323 15.42 31.43 -10.39
CA LEU A 323 14.79 30.70 -11.51
C LEU A 323 15.85 30.02 -12.39
N LEU A 324 17.03 30.63 -12.52
CA LEU A 324 18.15 30.09 -13.28
C LEU A 324 18.67 28.79 -12.65
N ASN A 325 18.81 28.73 -11.33
CA ASN A 325 19.25 27.53 -10.62
C ASN A 325 18.27 26.36 -10.78
N PHE A 326 16.96 26.65 -10.84
CA PHE A 326 15.95 25.64 -11.13
C PHE A 326 16.17 25.00 -12.50
N TYR A 327 16.39 25.79 -13.56
CA TYR A 327 16.62 25.23 -14.90
C TYR A 327 17.96 24.51 -15.03
N ILE A 328 19.03 25.01 -14.39
CA ILE A 328 20.31 24.28 -14.33
C ILE A 328 20.10 22.90 -13.71
N GLY A 329 19.41 22.83 -12.56
CA GLY A 329 19.10 21.57 -11.91
C GLY A 329 18.22 20.66 -12.77
N PHE A 330 17.20 21.22 -13.40
CA PHE A 330 16.28 20.49 -14.26
C PHE A 330 17.00 19.85 -15.45
N PHE A 331 17.74 20.63 -16.24
CA PHE A 331 18.42 20.12 -17.43
C PHE A 331 19.63 19.24 -17.07
N GLY A 332 20.39 19.60 -16.04
CA GLY A 332 21.53 18.82 -15.57
C GLY A 332 21.12 17.43 -15.09
N ALA A 333 20.12 17.34 -14.22
CA ALA A 333 19.65 16.04 -13.72
C ALA A 333 18.87 15.27 -14.79
N SER A 334 18.11 15.94 -15.68
CA SER A 334 17.40 15.27 -16.78
C SER A 334 18.36 14.59 -17.75
N THR A 335 19.43 15.29 -18.15
CA THR A 335 20.44 14.73 -19.06
C THR A 335 21.19 13.57 -18.40
N MET A 336 21.66 13.74 -17.16
CA MET A 336 22.34 12.68 -16.40
C MET A 336 21.44 11.44 -16.22
N SER A 337 20.18 11.65 -15.81
CA SER A 337 19.23 10.55 -15.60
C SER A 337 18.88 9.84 -16.90
N TYR A 338 18.80 10.53 -18.04
CA TYR A 338 18.56 9.90 -19.34
C TYR A 338 19.67 8.91 -19.71
N PHE A 339 20.94 9.29 -19.54
CA PHE A 339 22.07 8.39 -19.80
C PHE A 339 22.11 7.21 -18.84
N LEU A 340 21.85 7.42 -17.55
CA LEU A 340 21.82 6.35 -16.55
C LEU A 340 20.67 5.37 -16.81
N LEU A 341 19.44 5.85 -17.01
CA LEU A 341 18.27 5.02 -17.24
C LEU A 341 18.36 4.26 -18.57
N SER A 342 18.83 4.92 -19.64
CA SER A 342 18.99 4.26 -20.94
C SER A 342 20.01 3.11 -20.90
N LYS A 343 21.01 3.17 -20.02
CA LYS A 343 21.97 2.08 -19.77
C LYS A 343 21.38 1.00 -18.86
N LEU A 344 20.78 1.37 -17.73
CA LEU A 344 20.18 0.44 -16.75
C LEU A 344 19.06 -0.42 -17.35
N LEU A 345 18.18 0.18 -18.16
CA LEU A 345 17.01 -0.51 -18.72
C LEU A 345 17.36 -1.47 -19.86
N LYS A 346 18.56 -1.36 -20.45
CA LYS A 346 19.08 -2.33 -21.42
C LYS A 346 19.72 -3.54 -20.74
N TRP A 347 19.97 -3.48 -19.42
CA TRP A 347 20.62 -4.56 -18.70
C TRP A 347 19.64 -5.70 -18.44
N LYS A 348 19.97 -6.92 -18.90
CA LYS A 348 19.26 -8.14 -18.51
C LYS A 348 19.81 -8.62 -17.18
N PHE A 349 19.00 -8.58 -16.13
CA PHE A 349 19.32 -9.24 -14.87
C PHE A 349 19.11 -10.75 -15.06
N SER A 350 20.18 -11.50 -15.32
CA SER A 350 20.19 -12.95 -15.13
C SER A 350 20.89 -13.24 -13.82
N TRP A 351 20.14 -13.78 -12.85
CA TRP A 351 20.76 -14.46 -11.72
C TRP A 351 21.06 -15.88 -12.22
N ASN A 352 22.24 -16.08 -12.81
CA ASN A 352 22.78 -17.42 -12.92
C ASN A 352 23.24 -17.85 -11.52
N ALA A 353 22.29 -18.18 -10.65
CA ALA A 353 22.57 -19.10 -9.55
C ALA A 353 22.59 -20.49 -10.19
N LYS A 354 23.80 -20.98 -10.49
CA LYS A 354 24.04 -22.39 -10.77
C LYS A 354 23.85 -23.20 -9.50
#